data_AF-A0A1G6ECF7-F1
#
_entry.id   AF-A0A1G6ECF7-F1
#
_cell.length_a   1.000
_cell.length_b   1.000
_cell.length_c   1.000
_cell.angle_alpha   90.00
_cell.angle_beta   90.00
_cell.angle_gamma   90.00
#
_symmetry.space_group_name_H-M   'P 1'
#
loop_
_entity.id
_entity.type
_entity.pdbx_description
1 polymer ?
#
loop_
_entity_poly.entity_id
_entity_poly.type
_entity_poly.pdbx_seq_one_letter_code
_entity_poly.pdbx_strand_id
1 'polypeptide(L)' 'ENYTCEQILDTLRSMMMHRPGEKMGYTPSYTRTDITDQLHQTAGFRTDYEITTDMGMRKIIRQSKGKK' A
#
# COMPACT_ATOMS: atom_id res chain seq x y z
N GLU A 1 -15.86 16.06 -4.52
CA GLU A 1 -14.43 15.70 -4.37
C GLU A 1 -14.19 15.45 -2.89
N ASN A 2 -13.90 14.20 -2.50
CA ASN A 2 -14.01 13.81 -1.09
C ASN A 2 -12.74 14.06 -0.27
N TYR A 3 -11.58 14.24 -0.91
CA TYR A 3 -10.29 14.42 -0.22
C TYR A 3 -9.45 15.48 -0.91
N THR A 4 -8.70 16.25 -0.13
CA THR A 4 -7.74 17.23 -0.65
C THR A 4 -6.45 16.55 -1.09
N CYS A 5 -5.70 17.20 -2.00
CA CYS A 5 -4.39 16.71 -2.42
C CYS A 5 -3.43 16.49 -1.23
N GLU A 6 -3.47 17.37 -0.24
CA GLU A 6 -2.66 17.27 0.97
C GLU A 6 -3.01 16.01 1.77
N GLN A 7 -4.29 15.75 2.00
CA GLN A 7 -4.76 14.54 2.70
C GLN A 7 -4.31 13.26 1.98
N ILE A 8 -4.38 13.24 0.65
CA ILE A 8 -3.93 12.10 -0.15
C ILE A 8 -2.41 11.91 -0.02
N LEU A 9 -1.63 12.97 -0.14
CA LEU A 9 -0.18 12.92 -0.05
C LEU A 9 0.29 12.50 1.34
N ASP A 10 -0.31 13.05 2.40
CA ASP A 10 -0.01 12.69 3.77
C ASP A 10 -0.37 11.22 4.04
N THR A 11 -1.52 10.77 3.56
CA THR A 11 -1.93 9.36 3.67
C THR A 11 -0.91 8.45 2.98
N LEU A 12 -0.55 8.72 1.73
CA LEU A 12 0.45 7.94 0.98
C LEU A 12 1.82 7.93 1.67
N ARG A 13 2.25 9.05 2.26
CA ARG A 13 3.50 9.14 3.03
C ARG A 13 3.45 8.34 4.34
N SER A 14 2.28 8.28 4.97
CA SER A 14 2.07 7.52 6.21
C SER A 14 1.97 6.00 5.99
N MET A 15 1.67 5.56 4.76
CA MET A 15 1.56 4.13 4.41
C MET A 15 2.92 3.44 4.41
N MET A 16 3.35 3.00 5.59
CA MET A 16 4.57 2.21 5.78
C MET A 16 4.27 0.72 5.88
N MET A 17 5.11 -0.11 5.26
CA MET A 17 5.07 -1.57 5.37
C MET A 17 6.28 -2.06 6.16
N HIS A 18 6.06 -2.90 7.15
CA HIS A 18 7.12 -3.53 7.93
C HIS A 18 7.42 -4.94 7.40
N ARG A 19 8.70 -5.32 7.35
CA ARG A 19 9.14 -6.67 6.98
C ARG A 19 9.80 -7.34 8.20
N PRO A 20 9.07 -8.17 8.97
CA PRO A 20 9.59 -8.78 10.20
C PRO A 20 10.67 -9.85 9.97
N GLY A 21 10.77 -10.44 8.76
CA GLY A 21 11.79 -11.43 8.44
C GLY A 21 11.68 -11.99 7.02
N GLU A 22 12.72 -12.69 6.57
CA GLU A 22 12.73 -13.34 5.26
C GLU A 22 11.70 -14.49 5.25
N LYS A 23 10.84 -14.54 4.21
CA LYS A 23 9.68 -15.47 4.09
C LYS A 23 8.47 -15.19 5.00
N MET A 24 8.58 -14.31 6.00
CA MET A 24 7.43 -13.90 6.83
C MET A 24 6.49 -12.91 6.11
N GLY A 25 6.93 -12.32 4.99
CA GLY A 25 6.15 -11.35 4.22
C GLY A 25 6.21 -9.93 4.78
N TYR A 26 5.29 -9.09 4.31
CA TYR A 26 5.15 -7.68 4.66
C TYR A 26 3.84 -7.43 5.39
N THR A 27 3.89 -6.66 6.46
CA THR A 27 2.73 -6.27 7.26
C THR A 27 2.53 -4.75 7.16
N PRO A 28 1.30 -4.27 6.93
CA PRO A 28 1.02 -2.83 6.97
C PRO A 28 1.23 -2.29 8.39
N SER A 29 1.92 -1.16 8.49
CA SER A 29 2.12 -0.40 9.74
C SER A 29 1.28 0.89 9.73
N TYR A 30 0.16 0.88 9.01
CA TYR A 30 -0.77 2.00 8.90
C TYR A 30 -2.21 1.50 9.10
N THR A 31 -3.11 2.41 9.47
CA THR A 31 -4.52 2.08 9.71
C THR A 31 -5.33 2.20 8.44
N ARG A 32 -6.21 1.22 8.19
CA ARG A 32 -7.18 1.28 7.10
C ARG A 32 -8.21 2.39 7.38
N THR A 33 -8.36 3.27 6.41
CA THR A 33 -9.34 4.37 6.36
C THR A 33 -10.02 4.41 4.99
N ASP A 34 -11.12 5.16 4.89
CA ASP A 34 -11.85 5.34 3.62
C ASP A 34 -10.95 5.92 2.51
N ILE A 35 -9.96 6.75 2.85
CA ILE A 35 -8.95 7.27 1.92
C ILE A 35 -8.09 6.13 1.39
N THR A 36 -7.54 5.30 2.28
CA THR A 36 -6.68 4.17 1.88
C THR A 36 -7.45 3.14 1.05
N ASP A 37 -8.74 2.94 1.32
CA ASP A 37 -9.58 2.05 0.53
C ASP A 37 -9.79 2.55 -0.90
N GLN A 38 -10.05 3.84 -1.09
CA GLN A 38 -10.16 4.43 -2.41
C GLN A 38 -8.81 4.42 -3.16
N LEU A 39 -7.70 4.65 -2.44
CA LEU A 39 -6.36 4.56 -3.01
C LEU A 39 -6.05 3.13 -3.47
N HIS A 40 -6.38 2.11 -2.67
CA HIS A 40 -6.21 0.71 -3.06
C HIS A 40 -7.07 0.31 -4.27
N GLN A 41 -8.33 0.77 -4.32
CA GLN A 41 -9.22 0.52 -5.46
C GLN A 41 -8.67 1.14 -6.75
N THR A 42 -8.16 2.37 -6.66
CA THR A 42 -7.60 3.09 -7.80
C THR A 42 -6.25 2.52 -8.23
N ALA A 43 -5.41 2.10 -7.28
CA ALA A 43 -4.10 1.53 -7.54
C ALA A 43 -4.15 0.07 -8.03
N GLY A 44 -5.26 -0.63 -7.80
CA GLY A 44 -5.46 -2.01 -8.25
C GLY A 44 -4.72 -3.06 -7.42
N PHE A 45 -4.21 -2.69 -6.23
CA PHE A 45 -3.59 -3.60 -5.28
C PHE A 45 -3.97 -3.22 -3.84
N ARG A 46 -4.15 -4.23 -2.99
CA ARG A 46 -4.43 -4.09 -1.54
C ARG A 46 -3.25 -4.59 -0.74
N THR A 47 -2.86 -3.83 0.28
CA THR A 47 -1.76 -4.17 1.19
C THR A 47 -2.20 -4.34 2.65
N ASP A 48 -3.52 -4.27 2.89
CA ASP A 48 -4.16 -4.15 4.20
C ASP A 48 -4.92 -5.41 4.66
N TYR A 49 -5.22 -6.35 3.76
CA TYR A 49 -6.07 -7.51 4.07
C TYR A 49 -5.30 -8.72 4.61
N GLU A 50 -4.11 -8.97 4.08
CA GLU A 50 -3.29 -10.15 4.41
C GLU A 50 -1.81 -9.77 4.44
N ILE A 51 -1.01 -10.62 5.10
CA ILE A 51 0.45 -10.54 5.02
C ILE A 51 0.85 -10.65 3.55
N THR A 52 1.40 -9.56 3.01
CA THR A 52 1.80 -9.51 1.61
C THR A 52 3.09 -10.30 1.45
N THR A 53 3.07 -11.39 0.69
CA THR A 53 4.28 -12.20 0.47
C THR A 53 5.38 -11.40 -0.23
N ASP A 54 6.64 -11.82 -0.10
CA ASP A 54 7.77 -11.18 -0.79
C ASP A 54 7.55 -11.11 -2.33
N MET A 55 6.94 -12.14 -2.92
CA MET A 55 6.57 -12.15 -4.35
C MET A 55 5.44 -11.17 -4.68
N GLY A 56 4.42 -11.09 -3.83
CA GLY A 56 3.33 -10.13 -3.96
C GLY A 56 3.84 -8.70 -3.88
N MET A 57 4.70 -8.40 -2.90
CA MET A 57 5.28 -7.08 -2.73
C MET A 57 6.18 -6.69 -3.91
N ARG A 58 6.96 -7.63 -4.47
CA ARG A 58 7.71 -7.40 -5.72
C ARG A 58 6.79 -7.05 -6.90
N LYS A 59 5.63 -7.69 -7.02
CA LYS A 59 4.64 -7.39 -8.05
C LYS A 59 4.05 -5.99 -7.86
N ILE A 60 3.70 -5.62 -6.62
CA ILE A 60 3.17 -4.30 -6.26
C ILE A 60 4.21 -3.22 -6.57
N ILE A 61 5.47 -3.40 -6.15
CA ILE A 61 6.57 -2.46 -6.46
C ILE A 61 6.77 -2.32 -7.97
N ARG A 62 6.68 -3.42 -8.73
CA ARG A 62 6.80 -3.37 -10.19
C ARG A 62 5.66 -2.59 -10.84
N GLN A 63 4.44 -2.74 -10.32
CA GLN A 63 3.27 -2.00 -10.78
C GLN A 63 3.36 -0.51 -10.40
N SER A 64 3.76 -0.21 -9.17
CA SER A 64 3.82 1.18 -8.67
C SER A 64 4.97 1.99 -9.26
N LYS A 65 6.13 1.36 -9.51
CA LYS A 65 7.27 2.03 -10.14
C LYS A 65 7.16 2.20 -11.65
N GLY A 66 6.04 1.76 -12.25
CA GLY A 66 5.72 1.99 -13.66
C GLY A 66 6.90 1.79 -14.58
N LYS A 67 7.29 0.53 -14.87
CA LYS A 67 8.07 0.31 -16.08
C LYS A 67 7.17 0.68 -17.27
N LYS A 68 7.43 1.84 -17.86
CA LYS A 68 7.23 2.03 -19.31
C LYS A 68 7.86 0.85 -20.06
#